data_AF-A0A699VUG0-F1
#
_entry.id   AF-A0A699VUG0-F1
#
_cell.length_a   1.000
_cell.length_b   1.000
_cell.length_c   1.000
_cell.angle_alpha   90.00
_cell.angle_beta   90.00
_cell.angle_gamma   90.00
#
_symmetry.space_group_name_H-M   'P 1'
#
loop_
_entity.id
_entity.type
_entity.pdbx_description
1 polymer ?
#
loop_
_entity_poly.entity_id
_entity_poly.type
_entity_poly.pdbx_seq_one_letter_code
_entity_poly.pdbx_strand_id
1 'polypeptide(L)' 'MASEQSSLEPALHEVTPATPSSRLVPNPPPSAPFVPPSRHEWDLVFQPVFDEFFTPPASIAFLVLVEKALAPVERVT' A
#
# COMPACT_ATOMS: atom_id res chain seq x y z
N MET A 1 32.00 50.25 45.93
CA MET A 1 31.85 48.80 45.70
C MET A 1 30.39 48.57 45.33
N ALA A 2 30.07 48.48 44.02
CA ALA A 2 29.99 47.25 43.21
C ALA A 2 28.67 46.50 43.50
N SER A 3 27.78 46.17 42.58
CA SER A 3 27.81 46.11 41.12
C SER A 3 26.37 46.30 40.64
N GLU A 4 26.19 47.08 39.58
CA GLU A 4 25.00 47.02 38.74
C GLU A 4 24.88 45.56 38.26
N GLN A 5 23.81 44.86 38.61
CA GLN A 5 23.55 43.53 38.05
C GLN A 5 22.97 43.71 36.66
N SER A 6 23.87 44.04 35.73
CA SER A 6 23.74 43.67 34.34
C SER A 6 23.83 42.14 34.26
N SER A 7 22.71 41.46 34.15
CA SER A 7 22.76 40.12 33.57
C SER A 7 21.40 39.73 33.03
N LEU A 8 21.40 39.59 31.71
CA LEU A 8 20.53 38.69 30.96
C LEU A 8 19.08 39.16 30.88
N GLU A 9 18.86 40.22 30.11
CA GLU A 9 17.81 40.12 29.11
C GLU A 9 18.28 39.02 28.15
N PRO A 10 17.67 37.82 28.14
CA PRO A 10 17.94 36.88 27.07
C PRO A 10 17.35 37.60 25.87
N ALA A 11 18.22 38.13 25.01
CA ALA A 11 17.82 38.39 23.64
C ALA A 11 17.24 37.06 23.17
N LEU A 12 15.91 36.99 23.14
CA LEU A 12 15.19 36.05 22.33
C LEU A 12 15.61 36.46 20.92
N HIS A 13 16.80 36.00 20.53
CA HIS A 13 17.10 35.76 19.15
C HIS A 13 15.90 34.98 18.69
N GLU A 14 15.03 35.70 17.98
CA GLU A 14 13.99 35.12 17.19
C GLU A 14 14.76 34.20 16.26
N VAL A 15 14.92 32.95 16.71
CA VAL A 15 15.31 31.84 15.89
C VAL A 15 14.13 31.70 14.98
N THR A 16 14.02 32.58 13.98
CA THR A 16 13.13 32.38 12.85
C THR A 16 13.42 30.94 12.48
N PRO A 17 12.48 30.01 12.70
CA PRO A 17 12.68 28.67 12.22
C PRO A 17 12.70 28.91 10.71
N ALA A 18 13.90 28.93 10.14
CA ALA A 18 14.06 28.88 8.71
C ALA A 18 13.49 27.51 8.39
N THR A 19 12.17 27.48 8.12
CA THR A 19 11.49 26.32 7.59
C THR A 19 12.37 25.89 6.46
N PRO A 20 13.04 24.73 6.53
CA PRO A 20 13.84 24.28 5.42
C PRO A 20 12.87 24.30 4.26
N SER A 21 13.13 25.17 3.28
CA SER A 21 12.46 25.10 2.00
C SER A 21 12.96 23.79 1.42
N SER A 22 12.33 22.70 1.86
CA SER A 22 12.28 21.47 1.10
C SER A 22 11.90 21.98 -0.27
N ARG A 23 12.86 21.96 -1.20
CA ARG A 23 12.62 22.25 -2.61
C ARG A 23 11.68 21.16 -3.08
N LEU A 24 10.43 21.26 -2.66
CA LEU A 24 9.33 20.44 -3.08
C LEU A 24 9.13 20.88 -4.51
N VAL A 25 9.66 20.06 -5.41
CA VAL A 25 9.28 20.10 -6.80
C VAL A 25 7.76 19.99 -6.81
N PRO A 26 7.04 21.01 -7.31
CA PRO A 26 5.59 20.91 -7.42
C PRO A 26 5.28 19.67 -8.26
N ASN A 27 4.32 18.85 -7.81
CA ASN A 27 3.82 17.80 -8.67
C ASN A 27 3.32 18.45 -9.96
N PRO A 28 3.78 18.01 -11.14
CA PRO A 28 3.25 18.53 -12.38
C PRO A 28 1.74 18.26 -12.41
N PRO A 29 0.95 19.18 -12.98
CA PRO A 29 -0.47 18.93 -13.16
C PRO A 29 -0.64 17.65 -13.99
N PRO A 30 -1.63 16.80 -13.65
CA PRO A 30 -1.88 15.59 -14.42
C PRO A 30 -2.10 15.94 -15.89
N SER A 31 -1.38 15.28 -16.79
CA SER A 31 -1.39 15.60 -18.23
C SER A 31 -2.70 15.21 -18.91
N ALA A 32 -3.48 14.33 -18.29
CA ALA A 32 -4.80 13.91 -18.75
C ALA A 32 -5.71 13.63 -17.55
N PRO A 33 -7.03 13.80 -17.69
CA PRO A 33 -7.99 13.37 -16.68
C PRO A 33 -7.89 11.85 -16.48
N PHE A 34 -7.89 11.40 -15.22
CA PHE A 34 -7.99 9.98 -14.92
C PHE A 34 -9.39 9.49 -15.30
N VAL A 35 -9.47 8.64 -16.31
CA VAL A 35 -10.69 7.93 -16.66
C VAL A 35 -10.57 6.53 -16.06
N PRO A 36 -11.44 6.15 -15.10
CA PRO A 36 -11.40 4.80 -14.57
C PRO A 36 -11.71 3.80 -15.70
N PRO A 37 -10.98 2.67 -15.77
CA PRO A 37 -11.28 1.64 -16.75
C PRO A 37 -12.70 1.11 -16.55
N SER A 38 -13.34 0.70 -17.63
CA SER A 38 -14.62 0.01 -17.58
C SER A 38 -14.48 -1.35 -16.91
N ARG A 39 -15.60 -1.89 -16.39
CA ARG A 39 -15.62 -3.22 -15.77
C ARG A 39 -15.00 -4.31 -16.67
N HIS A 40 -15.30 -4.28 -17.97
CA HIS A 40 -14.76 -5.24 -18.93
C HIS A 40 -13.24 -5.11 -19.08
N GLU A 41 -12.69 -3.89 -19.07
CA GLU A 41 -11.25 -3.68 -19.13
C GLU A 41 -10.56 -4.16 -17.86
N TRP A 42 -11.18 -3.94 -16.69
CA TRP A 42 -10.72 -4.52 -15.42
C TRP A 42 -10.76 -6.04 -15.45
N ASP A 43 -11.86 -6.64 -15.93
CA ASP A 43 -11.97 -8.10 -16.03
C ASP A 43 -10.85 -8.63 -16.94
N LEU A 44 -10.58 -8.00 -18.10
CA LEU A 44 -9.50 -8.46 -19.00
C LEU A 44 -8.10 -8.41 -18.37
N VAL A 45 -7.78 -7.38 -17.58
CA VAL A 45 -6.44 -7.24 -17.00
C VAL A 45 -6.25 -8.02 -15.69
N PHE A 46 -7.33 -8.33 -14.96
CA PHE A 46 -7.25 -9.03 -13.68
C PHE A 46 -7.70 -10.49 -13.72
N GLN A 47 -8.56 -10.87 -14.67
CA GLN A 47 -9.03 -12.26 -14.80
C GLN A 47 -7.88 -13.26 -14.90
N PRO A 48 -6.81 -13.05 -15.70
CA PRO A 48 -5.71 -14.02 -15.76
C PRO A 48 -4.97 -14.17 -14.43
N VAL A 49 -4.79 -13.08 -13.68
CA VAL A 49 -4.12 -13.08 -12.38
C VAL A 49 -4.95 -13.83 -11.35
N PHE A 50 -6.27 -13.63 -11.37
CA PHE A 50 -7.18 -14.35 -10.51
C PHE A 50 -7.32 -15.82 -10.92
N ASP A 51 -7.38 -16.11 -12.20
CA ASP A 51 -7.44 -17.49 -12.69
C ASP A 51 -6.18 -18.25 -12.33
N GLU A 52 -4.99 -17.65 -12.41
CA GLU A 52 -3.75 -18.28 -11.94
C GLU A 52 -3.75 -18.51 -10.42
N PHE A 53 -4.31 -17.58 -9.65
CA PHE A 53 -4.33 -17.66 -8.18
C PHE A 53 -5.40 -18.59 -7.62
N PHE A 54 -6.58 -18.65 -8.27
CA PHE A 54 -7.75 -19.40 -7.82
C PHE A 54 -8.00 -20.69 -8.59
N THR A 55 -7.39 -20.88 -9.76
CA THR A 55 -7.41 -22.17 -10.44
C THR A 55 -6.28 -23.01 -9.87
N PRO A 56 -6.59 -24.05 -9.07
CA PRO A 56 -5.55 -24.94 -8.59
C PRO A 56 -4.83 -25.55 -9.81
N PRO A 57 -3.49 -25.64 -9.79
CA PRO A 57 -2.74 -26.37 -10.78
C PRO A 57 -3.35 -27.76 -11.00
N ALA A 58 -3.40 -28.24 -12.24
CA ALA A 58 -4.01 -29.53 -12.56
C ALA A 58 -3.45 -30.70 -11.72
N SER A 59 -2.18 -30.63 -11.32
CA SER A 59 -1.55 -31.56 -10.37
C SER A 59 -2.21 -31.56 -8.99
N ILE A 60 -2.48 -30.37 -8.43
CA ILE A 60 -3.16 -30.23 -7.14
C ILE A 60 -4.62 -30.65 -7.26
N ALA A 61 -5.30 -30.27 -8.34
CA ALA A 61 -6.67 -30.70 -8.61
C ALA A 61 -6.79 -32.23 -8.72
N PHE A 62 -5.81 -32.90 -9.34
CA PHE A 62 -5.75 -34.36 -9.42
C PHE A 62 -5.53 -35.00 -8.04
N LEU A 63 -4.63 -34.46 -7.21
CA LEU A 63 -4.42 -34.94 -5.84
C LEU A 63 -5.68 -34.80 -4.98
N VAL A 64 -6.40 -33.68 -5.08
CA VAL A 64 -7.68 -33.45 -4.38
C VAL A 64 -8.77 -34.42 -4.85
N LEU A 65 -8.86 -34.66 -6.16
CA LEU A 65 -9.82 -35.62 -6.73
C LEU A 65 -9.50 -37.05 -6.28
N VAL A 66 -8.22 -37.42 -6.25
CA VAL A 66 -7.76 -38.74 -5.78
C VAL A 66 -8.02 -38.90 -4.29
N GLU A 67 -7.74 -37.90 -3.45
CA GLU A 67 -8.04 -37.94 -2.01
C GLU A 67 -9.55 -38.04 -1.76
N LYS A 68 -10.36 -37.27 -2.50
CA LYS A 68 -11.83 -37.33 -2.44
C LYS A 68 -12.38 -38.67 -2.93
N ALA A 69 -11.73 -39.32 -3.88
CA ALA A 69 -12.07 -40.66 -4.35
C ALA A 69 -11.61 -41.78 -3.40
N LEU A 70 -10.59 -41.51 -2.57
CA LEU A 70 -10.09 -42.43 -1.55
C LEU A 70 -10.77 -42.25 -0.18
N ALA A 71 -11.56 -41.19 0.01
CA ALA A 71 -12.38 -41.04 1.21
C ALA A 71 -13.35 -42.24 1.32
N PRO A 72 -13.36 -42.99 2.44
CA PRO A 72 -14.32 -44.07 2.61
C PRO A 72 -15.73 -43.50 2.51
N VAL A 73 -16.58 -44.11 1.68
CA VAL A 73 -18.03 -44.01 1.84
C VAL A 73 -18.37 -44.71 3.15
N GLU A 74 -18.16 -44.04 4.27
CA GLU A 74 -18.94 -44.34 5.47
C GLU A 74 -20.23 -43.54 5.36
N ARG A 75 -21.19 -44.14 4.66
CA ARG A 75 -22.60 -43.85 4.87
C ARG A 75 -23.29 -45.18 5.14
N VAL A 76 -23.99 -45.21 6.28
CA VAL A 76 -24.87 -46.26 6.81
C VAL A 76 -24.18 -47.22 7.78
N THR A 77 -24.28 -46.93 9.07
CA THR A 77 -25.19 -47.68 9.96
C THR A 77 -25.82 -46.72 10.96
#